data_AF-A0A2V6T0D0-F1
#
_entry.id   AF-A0A2V6T0D0-F1
#
_cell.length_a   1.000
_cell.length_b   1.000
_cell.length_c   1.000
_cell.angle_alpha   90.00
_cell.angle_beta   90.00
_cell.angle_gamma   90.00
#
_symmetry.space_group_name_H-M   'P 1'
#
loop_
_entity.id
_entity.type
_entity.pdbx_description
1 polymer ?
#
loop_
_entity_poly.entity_id
_entity_poly.type
_entity_poly.pdbx_seq_one_letter_code
_entity_poly.pdbx_strand_id
1 'polypeptide(L)'
;MIGLGGPCFPGDGVVEVAAGPRLRAVEAFAATVGGHEVICFRDPSGLTPAVLTVPRAVVEILALFDGHHSLLDIQAELMRRHGALVPRSQLEALVEQLDEHLFLEGDRLEAERARLATTFEASPVRPAVHAGKAYPGEAGSLAEALAGYFTHPEGPGPVGPPGPTRLHGLVAPHIDLHRGGPAYAWAYRAVAEAEDVDCFVVLGTAHAGLD
;
A
#
# COMPACT_ATOMS: atom_id res chain seq x y z
N MET A 1 -74.21 5.78 -11.06
CA MET A 1 -72.95 6.52 -10.83
C MET A 1 -71.91 5.52 -10.41
N ILE A 2 -70.92 5.33 -11.27
CA ILE A 2 -69.88 4.30 -11.18
C ILE A 2 -68.60 5.07 -10.82
N GLY A 3 -68.07 4.85 -9.62
CA GLY A 3 -66.76 5.38 -9.21
C GLY A 3 -65.75 4.24 -9.25
N LEU A 4 -65.03 4.12 -10.36
CA LEU A 4 -63.97 3.13 -10.56
C LEU A 4 -62.74 3.54 -9.74
N GLY A 5 -62.21 2.60 -8.96
CA GLY A 5 -60.94 2.73 -8.27
C GLY A 5 -59.80 2.89 -9.27
N GLY A 6 -58.97 3.92 -9.07
CA GLY A 6 -57.73 4.10 -9.82
C GLY A 6 -56.71 3.00 -9.45
N PRO A 7 -55.82 2.62 -10.38
CA PRO A 7 -54.80 1.64 -10.10
C PRO A 7 -53.78 2.20 -9.10
N CYS A 8 -53.49 1.41 -8.07
CA CYS A 8 -52.32 1.58 -7.22
C CYS A 8 -51.11 1.19 -8.07
N PHE A 9 -50.27 2.16 -8.43
CA PHE A 9 -48.97 1.86 -9.02
C PHE A 9 -48.07 1.29 -7.91
N PRO A 10 -47.47 0.10 -8.08
CA PRO A 10 -46.40 -0.31 -7.19
C PRO A 10 -45.26 0.70 -7.33
N GLY A 11 -44.87 1.28 -6.19
CA GLY A 11 -43.82 2.28 -6.13
C GLY A 11 -42.54 1.80 -6.79
N ASP A 12 -41.80 2.74 -7.36
CA ASP A 12 -40.47 2.56 -7.92
C ASP A 12 -39.62 1.78 -6.92
N GLY A 13 -39.54 0.47 -7.12
CA GLY A 13 -38.58 -0.38 -6.47
C GLY A 13 -37.23 0.13 -6.92
N VAL A 14 -36.56 0.87 -6.06
CA VAL A 14 -35.12 1.04 -6.15
C VAL A 14 -34.59 -0.38 -6.13
N VAL A 15 -34.23 -0.90 -7.30
CA VAL A 15 -33.56 -2.19 -7.40
C VAL A 15 -32.25 -1.96 -6.67
N GLU A 16 -32.16 -2.46 -5.46
CA GLU A 16 -30.92 -2.52 -4.70
C GLU A 16 -29.98 -3.37 -5.55
N VAL A 17 -29.15 -2.69 -6.34
CA VAL A 17 -28.11 -3.34 -7.13
C VAL A 17 -27.22 -4.00 -6.11
N ALA A 18 -27.25 -5.33 -6.05
CA ALA A 18 -26.38 -6.09 -5.17
C ALA A 18 -24.95 -5.59 -5.39
N ALA A 19 -24.34 -5.01 -4.35
CA ALA A 19 -23.03 -4.38 -4.44
C ALA A 19 -22.03 -5.38 -5.03
N GLY A 20 -21.31 -4.97 -6.07
CA GLY A 20 -20.27 -5.78 -6.70
C GLY A 20 -19.02 -5.85 -5.83
N PRO A 21 -18.09 -6.79 -6.11
CA PRO A 21 -16.77 -6.74 -5.50
C PRO A 21 -16.04 -5.46 -5.94
N ARG A 22 -15.26 -4.87 -5.04
CA ARG A 22 -14.45 -3.68 -5.33
C ARG A 22 -13.00 -3.94 -4.94
N LEU A 23 -12.11 -3.95 -5.93
CA LEU A 23 -10.68 -4.03 -5.71
C LEU A 23 -10.17 -2.71 -5.14
N ARG A 24 -9.33 -2.78 -4.11
CA ARG A 24 -8.63 -1.63 -3.54
C ARG A 24 -7.61 -1.05 -4.52
N ALA A 25 -7.11 0.14 -4.20
CA ALA A 25 -5.91 0.66 -4.85
C ALA A 25 -4.69 -0.22 -4.50
N VAL A 26 -4.26 -1.05 -5.45
CA VAL A 26 -3.12 -1.95 -5.32
C VAL A 26 -2.10 -1.71 -6.44
N GLU A 27 -0.84 -2.02 -6.17
CA GLU A 27 0.23 -1.86 -7.14
C GLU A 27 0.35 -3.13 -7.99
N ALA A 28 0.28 -2.98 -9.31
CA ALA A 28 0.47 -4.05 -10.28
C ALA A 28 1.86 -4.00 -10.91
N PHE A 29 2.53 -5.14 -11.03
CA PHE A 29 3.81 -5.25 -11.71
C PHE A 29 3.94 -6.59 -12.46
N ALA A 30 4.63 -6.57 -13.59
CA ALA A 30 4.90 -7.78 -14.36
C ALA A 30 6.01 -8.60 -13.71
N ALA A 31 5.86 -9.91 -13.71
CA ALA A 31 6.87 -10.84 -13.23
C ALA A 31 6.91 -12.12 -14.09
N THR A 32 7.96 -12.93 -13.87
CA THR A 32 8.06 -14.26 -14.46
C THR A 32 8.13 -15.29 -13.34
N VAL A 33 7.15 -16.20 -13.29
CA VAL A 33 7.08 -17.27 -12.28
C VAL A 33 7.05 -18.61 -13.01
N GLY A 34 8.04 -19.46 -12.74
CA GLY A 34 8.15 -20.76 -13.41
C GLY A 34 8.28 -20.69 -14.93
N GLY A 35 8.81 -19.58 -15.47
CA GLY A 35 8.92 -19.34 -16.93
C GLY A 35 7.66 -18.77 -17.59
N HIS A 36 6.59 -18.52 -16.82
CA HIS A 36 5.36 -17.91 -17.33
C HIS A 36 5.27 -16.43 -16.96
N GLU A 37 4.89 -15.59 -17.93
CA GLU A 37 4.57 -14.19 -17.67
C GLU A 37 3.28 -14.08 -16.86
N VAL A 38 3.35 -13.35 -15.75
CA VAL A 38 2.24 -13.13 -14.82
C VAL A 38 2.19 -11.66 -14.44
N ILE A 39 1.02 -11.23 -13.98
CA ILE A 39 0.87 -9.95 -13.29
C ILE A 39 0.74 -10.23 -11.81
N CYS A 40 1.58 -9.55 -11.02
CA CYS A 40 1.53 -9.59 -9.58
C CYS A 40 0.90 -8.31 -9.05
N PHE A 41 0.08 -8.44 -8.02
CA PHE A 41 -0.49 -7.33 -7.27
C PHE A 41 0.00 -7.39 -5.83
N ARG A 42 0.42 -6.24 -5.30
CA ARG A 42 0.78 -6.07 -3.89
C ARG A 42 0.09 -4.86 -3.30
N ASP A 43 -0.14 -4.91 -2.00
CA ASP A 43 -0.66 -3.79 -1.24
C ASP A 43 0.47 -2.81 -0.88
N PRO A 44 0.48 -1.57 -1.42
CA PRO A 44 1.50 -0.60 -1.06
C PRO A 44 1.33 -0.05 0.36
N SER A 45 0.15 -0.20 0.97
CA SER A 45 -0.12 0.30 2.34
C SER A 45 0.40 -0.63 3.44
N GLY A 46 0.68 -1.90 3.12
CA GLY A 46 1.23 -2.88 4.05
C GLY A 46 0.22 -3.49 5.02
N LEU A 47 -1.10 -3.39 4.74
CA LEU A 47 -2.15 -4.09 5.46
C LEU A 47 -2.03 -5.61 5.27
N THR A 48 -1.57 -6.05 4.10
CA THR A 48 -1.31 -7.46 3.81
C THR A 48 0.11 -7.67 3.25
N PRO A 49 0.84 -8.70 3.71
CA PRO A 49 2.11 -9.10 3.09
C PRO A 49 1.89 -9.98 1.85
N ALA A 50 0.65 -10.37 1.56
CA ALA A 50 0.35 -11.26 0.45
C ALA A 50 0.66 -10.60 -0.90
N VAL A 51 1.16 -11.41 -1.84
CA VAL A 51 1.33 -11.01 -3.23
C VAL A 51 0.42 -11.88 -4.07
N LEU A 52 -0.61 -11.26 -4.65
CA LEU A 52 -1.53 -11.93 -5.54
C LEU A 52 -0.83 -12.09 -6.90
N THR A 53 -0.67 -13.31 -7.37
CA THR A 53 -0.09 -13.60 -8.69
C THR A 53 -1.16 -14.17 -9.59
N VAL A 54 -1.44 -13.51 -10.72
CA VAL A 54 -2.50 -13.94 -11.63
C VAL A 54 -2.04 -14.01 -13.08
N PRO A 55 -2.63 -14.93 -13.87
CA PRO A 55 -2.53 -14.89 -15.32
C PRO A 55 -3.17 -13.63 -15.88
N ARG A 56 -2.71 -13.20 -17.06
CA ARG A 56 -3.23 -12.00 -17.74
C ARG A 56 -4.76 -12.02 -17.95
N ALA A 57 -5.35 -13.20 -18.19
CA ALA A 57 -6.80 -13.34 -18.36
C ALA A 57 -7.60 -12.93 -17.11
N VAL A 58 -7.04 -13.12 -15.91
CA VAL A 58 -7.72 -12.75 -14.66
C VAL A 58 -7.66 -11.24 -14.41
N VAL A 59 -6.66 -10.54 -14.95
CA VAL A 59 -6.54 -9.07 -14.84
C VAL A 59 -7.78 -8.37 -15.42
N GLU A 60 -8.34 -8.89 -16.50
CA GLU A 60 -9.58 -8.35 -17.10
C GLU A 60 -10.79 -8.52 -16.17
N ILE A 61 -10.82 -9.60 -15.39
CA ILE A 61 -11.87 -9.83 -14.38
C ILE A 61 -11.70 -8.84 -13.24
N LEU A 62 -10.47 -8.68 -12.72
CA LEU A 62 -10.16 -7.74 -11.65
C LEU A 62 -10.45 -6.28 -12.04
N ALA A 63 -10.28 -5.92 -13.31
CA ALA A 63 -10.62 -4.59 -13.81
C ALA A 63 -12.12 -4.28 -13.75
N LEU A 64 -12.99 -5.30 -13.60
CA LEU A 64 -14.43 -5.15 -13.42
C LEU A 64 -14.84 -5.16 -11.93
N PHE A 65 -13.89 -5.35 -11.00
CA PHE A 65 -14.16 -5.29 -9.56
C PHE A 65 -14.15 -3.83 -9.10
N ASP A 66 -15.16 -3.08 -9.52
CA ASP A 66 -15.28 -1.64 -9.27
C ASP A 66 -16.40 -1.29 -8.27
N GLY A 67 -17.01 -2.30 -7.65
CA GLY A 67 -18.15 -2.16 -6.75
C GLY A 67 -19.51 -2.00 -7.44
N HIS A 68 -19.53 -1.78 -8.75
CA HIS A 68 -20.75 -1.52 -9.52
C HIS A 68 -21.20 -2.73 -10.34
N HIS A 69 -20.26 -3.57 -10.80
CA HIS A 69 -20.59 -4.79 -11.53
C HIS A 69 -20.87 -5.95 -10.58
N SER A 70 -22.07 -6.52 -10.65
CA SER A 70 -22.36 -7.79 -9.97
C SER A 70 -21.60 -8.94 -10.65
N LEU A 71 -21.50 -10.10 -9.97
CA LEU A 71 -20.91 -11.30 -10.58
C LEU A 71 -21.64 -11.74 -11.85
N LEU A 72 -22.96 -11.48 -11.94
CA LEU A 72 -23.74 -11.76 -13.15
C LEU A 72 -23.34 -10.82 -14.29
N ASP A 73 -23.13 -9.54 -14.01
CA ASP A 73 -22.69 -8.56 -15.00
C ASP A 73 -21.30 -8.90 -15.53
N ILE A 74 -20.38 -9.25 -14.63
CA ILE A 74 -19.03 -9.72 -14.96
C ILE A 74 -19.09 -10.95 -15.86
N GLN A 75 -19.89 -11.95 -15.49
CA GLN A 75 -20.06 -13.17 -16.29
C GLN A 75 -20.63 -12.85 -17.69
N ALA A 76 -21.62 -11.97 -17.78
CA ALA A 76 -22.21 -11.54 -19.04
C ALA A 76 -21.20 -10.77 -19.91
N GLU A 77 -20.37 -9.92 -19.32
CA GLU A 77 -19.31 -9.19 -20.01
C GLU A 77 -18.26 -10.14 -20.61
N LEU A 78 -17.77 -11.09 -19.80
CA LEU A 78 -16.76 -12.06 -20.23
C LEU A 78 -17.29 -12.96 -21.35
N MET A 79 -18.55 -13.40 -21.26
CA MET A 79 -19.21 -14.15 -22.32
C MET A 79 -19.28 -13.33 -23.62
N ARG A 80 -19.63 -12.04 -23.52
CA ARG A 80 -19.76 -11.16 -24.69
C ARG A 80 -18.42 -10.92 -25.39
N ARG A 81 -17.33 -10.78 -24.63
CA ARG A 81 -15.98 -10.52 -25.16
C ARG A 81 -15.31 -11.76 -25.72
N HIS A 82 -15.41 -12.89 -25.02
CA HIS A 82 -14.58 -14.07 -25.27
C HIS A 82 -15.37 -15.28 -25.78
N GLY A 83 -16.70 -15.22 -25.76
CA GLY A 83 -17.57 -16.33 -26.17
C GLY A 83 -17.50 -17.55 -25.25
N ALA A 84 -16.89 -17.41 -24.07
CA ALA A 84 -16.69 -18.48 -23.10
C ALA A 84 -17.41 -18.17 -21.78
N LEU A 85 -18.07 -19.17 -21.21
CA LEU A 85 -18.71 -19.05 -19.90
C LEU A 85 -17.69 -19.29 -18.80
N VAL A 86 -17.44 -18.27 -17.98
CA VAL A 86 -16.78 -18.47 -16.68
C VAL A 86 -17.86 -18.89 -15.68
N PRO A 87 -17.74 -20.05 -15.02
CA PRO A 87 -18.70 -20.48 -14.01
C PRO A 87 -18.76 -19.49 -12.85
N ARG A 88 -19.98 -19.16 -12.40
CA ARG A 88 -20.20 -18.29 -11.24
C ARG A 88 -19.42 -18.71 -10.00
N SER A 89 -19.31 -20.01 -9.74
CA SER A 89 -18.55 -20.54 -8.60
C SER A 89 -17.06 -20.22 -8.65
N GLN A 90 -16.47 -20.06 -9.85
CA GLN A 90 -15.08 -19.63 -9.99
C GLN A 90 -14.92 -18.14 -9.68
N LEU A 91 -15.90 -17.31 -10.06
CA LEU A 91 -15.92 -15.89 -9.70
C LEU A 91 -16.10 -15.71 -8.18
N GLU A 92 -17.02 -16.46 -7.57
CA GLU A 92 -17.23 -16.46 -6.12
C GLU A 92 -15.97 -16.89 -5.36
N ALA A 93 -15.29 -17.95 -5.81
CA ALA A 93 -14.03 -18.38 -5.21
C ALA A 93 -12.92 -17.32 -5.35
N LEU A 94 -12.83 -16.64 -6.49
CA LEU A 94 -11.88 -15.55 -6.69
C LEU A 94 -12.17 -14.38 -5.73
N VAL A 95 -13.43 -13.99 -5.57
CA VAL A 95 -13.83 -12.92 -4.64
C VAL A 95 -13.46 -13.29 -3.20
N GLU A 96 -13.81 -14.49 -2.75
CA GLU A 96 -13.50 -14.93 -1.39
C GLU A 96 -11.98 -14.93 -1.14
N GLN A 97 -11.18 -15.44 -2.09
CA GLN A 97 -9.73 -15.45 -1.95
C GLN A 97 -9.14 -14.03 -1.85
N LEU A 98 -9.68 -13.07 -2.61
CA LEU A 98 -9.21 -11.69 -2.57
C LEU A 98 -9.65 -10.98 -1.28
N ASP A 99 -10.86 -11.22 -0.81
CA ASP A 99 -11.36 -10.70 0.48
C ASP A 99 -10.53 -11.27 1.65
N GLU A 100 -10.31 -12.59 1.68
CA GLU A 100 -9.46 -13.27 2.66
C GLU A 100 -8.06 -12.66 2.78
N HIS A 101 -7.50 -12.20 1.66
CA HIS A 101 -6.17 -11.60 1.60
C HIS A 101 -6.18 -10.07 1.60
N LEU A 102 -7.33 -9.44 1.87
CA LEU A 102 -7.50 -7.99 2.05
C LEU A 102 -7.27 -7.16 0.78
N PHE A 103 -7.51 -7.74 -0.40
CA PHE A 103 -7.43 -7.04 -1.68
C PHE A 103 -8.73 -6.32 -2.05
N LEU A 104 -9.86 -6.65 -1.41
CA LEU A 104 -11.16 -6.02 -1.66
C LEU A 104 -11.53 -5.01 -0.57
N GLU A 105 -12.29 -4.00 -0.96
CA GLU A 105 -13.03 -3.15 -0.02
C GLU A 105 -14.17 -3.96 0.60
N GLY A 106 -14.39 -3.83 1.91
CA GLY A 106 -15.46 -4.52 2.62
C GLY A 106 -15.21 -4.67 4.12
N ASP A 107 -16.14 -5.35 4.80
CA ASP A 107 -16.12 -5.47 6.27
C ASP A 107 -14.83 -6.10 6.82
N ARG A 108 -14.25 -7.07 6.10
CA ARG A 108 -13.01 -7.74 6.53
C ARG A 108 -11.82 -6.78 6.55
N LEU A 109 -11.69 -5.97 5.51
CA LEU A 109 -10.68 -4.93 5.42
C LEU A 109 -10.85 -3.92 6.55
N GLU A 110 -12.07 -3.42 6.77
CA GLU A 110 -12.35 -2.42 7.80
C GLU A 110 -12.06 -2.97 9.21
N ALA A 111 -12.42 -4.22 9.47
CA ALA A 111 -12.08 -4.90 10.72
C ALA A 111 -10.56 -4.99 10.92
N GLU A 112 -9.80 -5.31 9.87
CA GLU A 112 -8.34 -5.38 9.97
C GLU A 112 -7.69 -4.00 10.16
N ARG A 113 -8.18 -2.96 9.46
CA ARG A 113 -7.73 -1.58 9.68
C ARG A 113 -7.96 -1.14 11.12
N ALA A 114 -9.15 -1.39 11.67
CA ALA A 114 -9.48 -1.06 13.05
C ALA A 114 -8.58 -1.81 14.04
N ARG A 115 -8.31 -3.10 13.78
CA ARG A 115 -7.40 -3.91 14.58
C ARG A 115 -5.96 -3.36 14.56
N LEU A 116 -5.47 -2.99 13.39
CA LEU A 116 -4.13 -2.41 13.21
C LEU A 116 -4.00 -1.04 13.85
N ALA A 117 -5.00 -0.16 13.70
CA ALA A 117 -5.06 1.14 14.37
C ALA A 117 -5.02 0.97 15.89
N THR A 118 -5.86 0.10 16.44
CA THR A 118 -5.88 -0.21 17.88
C THR A 118 -4.52 -0.73 18.37
N THR A 119 -3.90 -1.64 17.59
CA THR A 119 -2.58 -2.20 17.91
C THR A 119 -1.49 -1.12 17.88
N PHE A 120 -1.55 -0.23 16.90
CA PHE A 120 -0.61 0.87 16.74
C PHE A 120 -0.72 1.88 17.89
N GLU A 121 -1.95 2.30 18.23
CA GLU A 121 -2.23 3.24 19.32
C GLU A 121 -1.84 2.68 20.69
N ALA A 122 -2.03 1.38 20.91
CA ALA A 122 -1.66 0.71 22.16
C ALA A 122 -0.14 0.45 22.28
N SER A 123 0.64 0.66 21.22
CA SER A 123 2.07 0.34 21.22
C SER A 123 2.88 1.42 21.95
N PRO A 124 3.67 1.08 22.98
CA PRO A 124 4.48 2.07 23.72
C PRO A 124 5.68 2.58 22.90
N VAL A 125 5.98 1.94 21.77
CA VAL A 125 7.07 2.28 20.87
C VAL A 125 6.59 2.22 19.43
N ARG A 126 7.18 3.01 18.54
CA ARG A 126 7.00 2.87 17.10
C ARG A 126 8.06 1.88 16.55
N PRO A 127 7.69 0.68 16.09
CA PRO A 127 8.67 -0.28 15.59
C PRO A 127 9.38 0.23 14.34
N ALA A 128 10.66 -0.13 14.22
CA ALA A 128 11.48 0.16 13.05
C ALA A 128 11.18 -0.82 11.90
N VAL A 129 10.00 -0.72 11.28
CA VAL A 129 9.48 -1.70 10.30
C VAL A 129 10.32 -1.88 9.02
N HIS A 130 11.24 -0.96 8.74
CA HIS A 130 12.15 -1.02 7.59
C HIS A 130 13.55 -1.57 7.95
N ALA A 131 13.82 -1.81 9.24
CA ALA A 131 15.05 -2.43 9.70
C ALA A 131 15.21 -3.83 9.11
N GLY A 132 16.42 -4.17 8.64
CA GLY A 132 16.71 -5.41 7.93
C GLY A 132 16.27 -5.42 6.46
N LYS A 133 15.58 -4.39 5.98
CA LYS A 133 15.16 -4.24 4.57
C LYS A 133 15.84 -3.04 3.91
N ALA A 134 15.49 -1.83 4.37
CA ALA A 134 16.02 -0.58 3.81
C ALA A 134 17.40 -0.22 4.37
N TYR A 135 17.70 -0.71 5.58
CA TYR A 135 18.96 -0.51 6.30
C TYR A 135 19.23 -1.71 7.22
N PRO A 136 20.48 -1.91 7.69
CA PRO A 136 20.82 -3.03 8.58
C PRO A 136 19.94 -3.06 9.84
N GLY A 137 19.45 -4.24 10.21
CA GLY A 137 18.57 -4.42 11.37
C GLY A 137 19.28 -4.37 12.71
N GLU A 138 20.56 -4.74 12.72
CA GLU A 138 21.39 -4.79 13.93
C GLU A 138 22.10 -3.45 14.17
N ALA A 139 22.08 -2.98 15.42
CA ALA A 139 22.60 -1.66 15.78
C ALA A 139 24.08 -1.45 15.42
N GLY A 140 24.92 -2.46 15.66
CA GLY A 140 26.35 -2.40 15.32
C GLY A 140 26.58 -2.26 13.81
N SER A 141 25.93 -3.11 13.03
CA SER A 141 26.03 -3.09 11.57
C SER A 141 25.44 -1.80 10.98
N LEU A 142 24.38 -1.24 11.58
CA LEU A 142 23.85 0.05 11.19
C LEU A 142 24.84 1.18 11.47
N ALA A 143 25.47 1.20 12.65
CA ALA A 143 26.48 2.20 13.01
C ALA A 143 27.68 2.17 12.06
N GLU A 144 28.18 0.99 11.74
CA GLU A 144 29.27 0.80 10.75
C GLU A 144 28.86 1.30 9.37
N ALA A 145 27.65 0.94 8.90
CA ALA A 145 27.15 1.41 7.61
C ALA A 145 27.03 2.93 7.55
N LEU A 146 26.46 3.55 8.60
CA LEU A 146 26.33 5.00 8.69
C LEU A 146 27.69 5.70 8.70
N ALA A 147 28.64 5.22 9.51
CA ALA A 147 29.99 5.76 9.56
C ALA A 147 30.70 5.66 8.19
N GLY A 148 30.51 4.54 7.48
CA GLY A 148 31.02 4.33 6.13
C GLY A 148 30.52 5.36 5.11
N TYR A 149 29.30 5.87 5.25
CA TYR A 149 28.79 6.91 4.34
C TYR A 149 29.47 8.28 4.51
N PHE A 150 29.99 8.60 5.70
CA PHE A 150 30.77 9.82 5.91
C PHE A 150 32.13 9.75 5.20
N THR A 151 32.78 8.59 5.23
CA THR A 151 34.12 8.38 4.66
C THR A 151 34.11 7.84 3.22
N HIS A 152 32.92 7.60 2.66
CA HIS A 152 32.75 7.27 1.24
C HIS A 152 33.41 8.34 0.35
N PRO A 153 33.94 8.01 -0.85
CA PRO A 153 34.54 9.00 -1.76
C PRO A 153 33.63 10.18 -2.12
N GLU A 154 32.31 9.98 -2.10
CA GLU A 154 31.29 11.02 -2.33
C GLU A 154 30.74 11.64 -1.03
N GLY A 155 31.19 11.15 0.12
CA GLY A 155 30.79 11.61 1.44
C GLY A 155 31.49 12.90 1.86
N PRO A 156 31.03 13.54 2.95
CA PRO A 156 31.59 14.80 3.44
C PRO A 156 32.92 14.65 4.19
N GLY A 157 33.40 13.44 4.41
CA GLY A 157 34.53 13.15 5.28
C GLY A 157 34.17 13.15 6.78
N PRO A 158 35.19 13.16 7.66
CA PRO A 158 35.02 13.13 9.11
C PRO A 158 34.17 14.31 9.63
N VAL A 159 33.41 14.03 10.68
CA VAL A 159 32.61 15.03 11.41
C VAL A 159 33.50 15.80 12.38
N GLY A 160 33.44 17.14 12.33
CA GLY A 160 34.12 18.03 13.26
C GLY A 160 33.40 18.17 14.61
N PRO A 161 33.95 18.96 15.56
CA PRO A 161 33.27 19.22 16.82
C PRO A 161 32.00 20.07 16.60
N PRO A 162 30.97 19.92 17.46
CA PRO A 162 29.81 20.81 17.49
C PRO A 162 30.25 22.27 17.66
N GLY A 163 29.62 23.18 16.92
CA GLY A 163 29.87 24.62 16.93
C GLY A 163 28.67 25.43 17.46
N PRO A 164 28.80 26.76 17.56
CA PRO A 164 27.71 27.64 18.02
C PRO A 164 26.69 27.96 16.91
N THR A 165 26.82 27.33 15.73
CA THR A 165 25.95 27.61 14.59
C THR A 165 24.59 26.95 14.81
N ARG A 166 23.56 27.77 14.94
CA ARG A 166 22.18 27.27 15.06
C ARG A 166 21.65 26.77 13.72
N LEU A 167 21.29 25.50 13.65
CA LEU A 167 20.63 24.90 12.49
C LEU A 167 19.11 25.02 12.61
N HIS A 168 18.47 25.72 11.66
CA HIS A 168 17.01 25.89 11.64
C HIS A 168 16.26 24.78 10.89
N GLY A 169 16.95 24.06 10.01
CA GLY A 169 16.36 22.97 9.23
C GLY A 169 17.33 22.43 8.19
N LEU A 170 17.04 21.23 7.72
CA LEU A 170 17.74 20.57 6.62
C LEU A 170 16.74 19.79 5.77
N VAL A 171 17.17 19.43 4.56
CA VAL A 171 16.47 18.47 3.71
C VAL A 171 17.43 17.33 3.44
N ALA A 172 16.96 16.11 3.72
CA ALA A 172 17.65 14.88 3.39
C ALA A 172 16.74 14.01 2.51
N PRO A 173 17.31 13.12 1.67
CA PRO A 173 16.51 12.10 1.00
C PRO A 173 15.82 11.18 2.01
N HIS A 174 14.89 10.33 1.55
CA HIS A 174 14.30 9.24 2.37
C HIS A 174 14.29 7.89 1.61
N ILE A 175 15.11 7.77 0.56
CA ILE A 175 15.36 6.53 -0.17
C ILE A 175 16.18 5.54 0.68
N ASP A 176 16.10 4.24 0.41
CA ASP A 176 16.91 3.24 1.13
C ASP A 176 18.38 3.66 1.27
N LEU A 177 18.94 3.51 2.48
CA LEU A 177 20.25 4.07 2.83
C LEU A 177 21.36 3.59 1.90
N HIS A 178 21.30 2.34 1.45
CA HIS A 178 22.29 1.77 0.52
C HIS A 178 22.29 2.46 -0.86
N ARG A 179 21.20 3.16 -1.24
CA ARG A 179 21.09 3.89 -2.51
C ARG A 179 21.53 5.34 -2.40
N GLY A 180 21.44 5.94 -1.22
CA GLY A 180 21.63 7.39 -1.03
C GLY A 180 22.61 7.78 0.09
N GLY A 181 23.25 6.82 0.75
CA GLY A 181 24.03 6.99 1.98
C GLY A 181 24.92 8.24 2.05
N PRO A 182 25.80 8.48 1.07
CA PRO A 182 26.67 9.66 1.06
C PRO A 182 25.90 11.00 1.11
N ALA A 183 24.76 11.10 0.43
CA ALA A 183 23.92 12.30 0.45
C ALA A 183 23.31 12.56 1.83
N TYR A 184 22.91 11.49 2.54
CA TYR A 184 22.51 11.61 3.95
C TYR A 184 23.66 12.12 4.82
N ALA A 185 24.87 11.60 4.64
CA ALA A 185 26.02 11.98 5.45
C ALA A 185 26.33 13.48 5.34
N TRP A 186 26.22 14.09 4.15
CA TRP A 186 26.35 15.54 3.98
C TRP A 186 25.34 16.32 4.83
N ALA A 187 24.06 15.92 4.82
CA ALA A 187 23.02 16.59 5.60
C ALA A 187 23.22 16.41 7.11
N TYR A 188 23.52 15.18 7.56
CA TYR A 188 23.68 14.88 8.98
C TYR A 188 25.02 15.35 9.56
N ARG A 189 26.04 15.60 8.75
CA ARG A 189 27.25 16.32 9.20
C ARG A 189 26.91 17.72 9.68
N ALA A 190 26.05 18.43 8.94
CA ALA A 190 25.61 19.76 9.35
C ALA A 190 24.84 19.75 10.68
N VAL A 191 24.11 18.67 10.99
CA VAL A 191 23.48 18.48 12.31
C VAL A 191 24.54 18.26 13.39
N ALA A 192 25.49 17.35 13.13
CA ALA A 192 26.49 16.98 14.13
C ALA A 192 27.48 18.10 14.47
N GLU A 193 27.71 19.03 13.53
CA GLU A 193 28.58 20.21 13.71
C GLU A 193 27.80 21.46 14.17
N ALA A 194 26.47 21.40 14.28
CA ALA A 194 25.64 22.51 14.76
C ALA A 194 25.60 22.62 16.29
N GLU A 195 24.99 23.69 16.78
CA GLU A 195 24.60 23.85 18.18
C GLU A 195 23.68 22.69 18.61
N ASP A 196 23.88 22.20 19.83
CA ASP A 196 23.08 21.11 20.39
C ASP A 196 21.62 21.52 20.62
N VAL A 197 20.69 20.60 20.37
CA VAL A 197 19.24 20.84 20.50
C VAL A 197 18.52 19.63 21.07
N ASP A 198 17.54 19.88 21.94
CA ASP A 198 16.79 18.81 22.62
C ASP A 198 15.61 18.26 21.79
N CYS A 199 15.24 18.92 20.69
CA CYS A 199 14.03 18.58 19.92
C CYS A 199 14.27 18.67 18.42
N PHE A 200 13.94 17.58 17.73
CA PHE A 200 13.92 17.48 16.26
C PHE A 200 12.49 17.25 15.78
N VAL A 201 12.04 18.07 14.82
CA VAL A 201 10.78 17.85 14.10
C VAL A 201 11.10 17.25 12.74
N VAL A 202 10.66 16.01 12.52
CA VAL A 202 10.89 15.28 11.25
C VAL A 202 9.59 15.30 10.43
N LEU A 203 9.64 15.92 9.26
CA LEU A 203 8.52 15.98 8.32
C LEU A 203 8.77 15.01 7.16
N GLY A 204 7.84 14.09 6.93
CA GLY A 204 7.89 13.12 5.84
C GLY A 204 6.58 13.12 5.03
N THR A 205 6.64 12.52 3.84
CA THR A 205 5.47 12.34 2.97
C THR A 205 4.91 10.93 3.10
N ALA A 206 3.59 10.79 3.12
CA ALA A 206 2.94 9.48 3.00
C ALA A 206 2.95 9.04 1.52
N HIS A 207 3.57 7.87 1.25
CA HIS A 207 3.67 7.32 -0.11
C HIS A 207 2.52 6.41 -0.48
N ALA A 208 2.13 5.54 0.46
CA ALA A 208 0.85 4.87 0.40
C ALA A 208 -0.18 5.91 0.80
N GLY A 209 -1.04 6.32 -0.14
CA GLY A 209 -2.12 7.27 0.14
C GLY A 209 -2.83 6.86 1.43
N LEU A 210 -2.92 7.78 2.37
CA LEU A 210 -3.80 7.59 3.52
C LEU A 210 -5.21 7.77 2.97
N ASP A 211 -6.03 6.72 3.09
CA ASP A 211 -7.48 6.87 3.03
C ASP A 211 -7.96 7.62 4.29
#